data_AF-A0A345HSC7-F1
#
_entry.id   AF-A0A345HSC7-F1
#
_cell.length_a   1.000
_cell.length_b   1.000
_cell.length_c   1.000
_cell.angle_alpha   90.00
_cell.angle_beta   90.00
_cell.angle_gamma   90.00
#
_symmetry.space_group_name_H-M   'P 1'
#
loop_
_entity.id
_entity.type
_entity.pdbx_description
1 polymer ?
#
loop_
_entity_poly.entity_id
_entity_poly.type
_entity_poly.pdbx_seq_one_letter_code
_entity_poly.pdbx_strand_id
1 'polypeptide(L)'
;MTTTNAASNSAQYISQLGTLSVIPWTSDPTDSERNSPYLLAYSLGDGRGGPGVVEETMRAVLGEVGLRPGEVVDLTEEPGGVSVKLLVEAGRAVLTMPYLNAQCPVPPEWERDARETGKVYFVVATRPWAEAVPGRPVDEERLRAFAGDPEMLAAAAHCVVPVRSLRG
;
A
#
# COMPACT_ATOMS: atom_id res chain seq x y z
N MET A 1 -25.75 32.13 10.73
CA MET A 1 -25.22 31.77 9.41
C MET A 1 -25.03 30.26 9.40
N THR A 2 -25.58 29.57 8.40
CA THR A 2 -25.48 28.11 8.27
C THR A 2 -24.59 27.82 7.08
N THR A 3 -23.52 27.06 7.30
CA THR A 3 -22.53 26.69 6.29
C THR A 3 -22.77 25.24 5.86
N THR A 4 -22.80 24.98 4.57
CA THR A 4 -22.91 23.62 4.01
C THR A 4 -21.54 22.94 4.06
N ASN A 5 -21.46 21.72 4.60
CA ASN A 5 -20.26 20.88 4.51
C ASN A 5 -20.36 19.95 3.30
N ALA A 6 -19.27 19.77 2.56
CA ALA A 6 -19.20 18.75 1.52
C ALA A 6 -19.18 17.36 2.18
N ALA A 7 -20.04 16.45 1.74
CA ALA A 7 -19.87 15.04 2.06
C ALA A 7 -18.65 14.53 1.29
N SER A 8 -17.66 13.98 1.99
CA SER A 8 -16.53 13.29 1.35
C SER A 8 -17.08 12.14 0.51
N ASN A 9 -16.54 11.92 -0.70
CA ASN A 9 -16.94 10.85 -1.63
C ASN A 9 -16.62 9.42 -1.11
N SER A 10 -16.38 9.27 0.19
CA SER A 10 -15.87 8.08 0.86
C SER A 10 -16.71 6.83 0.63
N ALA A 11 -18.04 6.95 0.70
CA ALA A 11 -18.94 5.84 0.45
C ALA A 11 -18.95 5.39 -1.03
N GLN A 12 -18.73 6.32 -1.96
CA GLN A 12 -18.65 6.00 -3.38
C GLN A 12 -17.36 5.26 -3.70
N TYR A 13 -16.22 5.75 -3.19
CA TYR A 13 -14.92 5.12 -3.41
C TYR A 13 -14.87 3.69 -2.87
N ILE A 14 -15.40 3.43 -1.67
CA ILE A 14 -15.42 2.06 -1.13
C ILE A 14 -16.13 1.09 -2.09
N SER A 15 -17.25 1.50 -2.69
CA SER A 15 -17.98 0.65 -3.65
C SER A 15 -17.28 0.50 -5.01
N GLN A 16 -16.44 1.47 -5.38
CA GLN A 16 -15.71 1.50 -6.64
C GLN A 16 -14.37 0.77 -6.56
N LEU A 17 -13.73 0.73 -5.39
CA LEU A 17 -12.42 0.09 -5.19
C LEU A 17 -12.49 -1.42 -5.13
N GLY A 18 -13.64 -1.99 -4.71
CA GLY A 18 -13.79 -3.43 -4.54
C GLY A 18 -12.91 -3.98 -3.42
N THR A 19 -12.36 -5.17 -3.64
CA THR A 19 -11.48 -5.85 -2.70
C THR A 19 -10.09 -5.22 -2.72
N LEU A 20 -9.72 -4.53 -1.64
CA LEU A 20 -8.36 -4.08 -1.38
C LEU A 20 -7.59 -5.08 -0.52
N SER A 21 -6.31 -5.26 -0.82
CA SER A 21 -5.44 -6.21 -0.13
C SER A 21 -4.01 -5.67 -0.02
N VAL A 22 -3.23 -6.29 0.86
CA VAL A 22 -1.83 -5.94 1.10
C VAL A 22 -0.98 -7.21 1.09
N ILE A 23 0.15 -7.17 0.38
CA ILE A 23 1.14 -8.25 0.37
C ILE A 23 2.52 -7.74 0.81
N PRO A 24 3.18 -8.41 1.78
CA PRO A 24 4.56 -8.12 2.17
C PRO A 24 5.56 -8.99 1.41
N TRP A 25 6.74 -8.45 1.14
CA TRP A 25 7.92 -9.21 0.74
C TRP A 25 9.22 -8.49 1.12
N THR A 26 10.33 -9.20 1.08
CA THR A 26 11.67 -8.63 1.26
C THR A 26 12.41 -8.68 -0.09
N SER A 27 13.21 -7.67 -0.41
CA SER A 27 14.10 -7.72 -1.58
C SER A 27 15.06 -8.91 -1.50
N ASP A 28 15.52 -9.36 -2.66
CA ASP A 28 16.54 -10.40 -2.73
C ASP A 28 17.81 -9.95 -1.99
N PRO A 29 18.46 -10.82 -1.19
CA PRO A 29 19.73 -10.51 -0.51
C PRO A 29 20.87 -10.05 -1.43
N THR A 30 20.76 -10.27 -2.74
CA THR A 30 21.72 -9.88 -3.78
C THR A 30 21.44 -8.51 -4.40
N ASP A 31 20.30 -7.89 -4.07
CA ASP A 31 19.94 -6.55 -4.54
C ASP A 31 20.73 -5.45 -3.80
N SER A 32 20.90 -4.30 -4.45
CA SER A 32 21.57 -3.13 -3.88
C SER A 32 20.81 -2.53 -2.68
N GLU A 33 19.49 -2.74 -2.63
CA GLU A 33 18.63 -2.46 -1.47
C GLU A 33 18.40 -3.71 -0.62
N ARG A 34 19.50 -4.38 -0.26
CA ARG A 34 19.49 -5.64 0.49
C ARG A 34 18.61 -5.56 1.74
N ASN A 35 17.72 -6.55 1.90
CA ASN A 35 16.84 -6.71 3.07
C ASN A 35 15.86 -5.56 3.28
N SER A 36 15.54 -4.76 2.26
CA SER A 36 14.50 -3.77 2.37
C SER A 36 13.13 -4.46 2.50
N PRO A 37 12.36 -4.17 3.56
CA PRO A 37 11.00 -4.68 3.71
C PRO A 37 10.04 -3.85 2.85
N TYR A 38 9.27 -4.53 1.98
CA TYR A 38 8.27 -3.91 1.13
C TYR A 38 6.85 -4.32 1.53
N LEU A 39 5.90 -3.41 1.27
CA LEU A 39 4.46 -3.65 1.27
C LEU A 39 3.86 -3.14 -0.03
N LEU A 40 2.93 -3.90 -0.60
CA LEU A 40 2.15 -3.49 -1.75
C LEU A 40 0.67 -3.52 -1.39
N ALA A 41 -0.01 -2.38 -1.49
CA ALA A 41 -1.46 -2.30 -1.50
C ALA A 41 -1.98 -2.35 -2.94
N TYR A 42 -3.01 -3.16 -3.19
CA TYR A 42 -3.61 -3.34 -4.51
C TYR A 42 -5.11 -3.62 -4.40
N SER A 43 -5.82 -3.42 -5.52
CA SER A 43 -7.21 -3.85 -5.71
C SER A 43 -7.27 -5.07 -6.62
N LEU A 44 -8.26 -5.95 -6.44
CA LEU A 44 -8.57 -7.02 -7.41
C LEU A 44 -9.29 -6.52 -8.68
N GLY A 45 -9.76 -5.27 -8.70
CA GLY A 45 -10.50 -4.72 -9.84
C GLY A 45 -11.97 -5.15 -9.91
N ASP A 46 -12.48 -5.77 -8.85
CA ASP A 46 -13.84 -6.31 -8.69
C ASP A 46 -14.84 -5.28 -8.13
N GLY A 47 -14.46 -4.01 -8.09
CA GLY A 47 -15.34 -2.90 -7.72
C GLY A 47 -16.49 -2.71 -8.71
N ARG A 48 -17.55 -2.00 -8.28
CA ARG A 48 -18.81 -1.87 -9.03
C ARG A 48 -18.66 -1.35 -10.47
N GLY A 49 -17.65 -0.52 -10.73
CA GLY A 49 -17.37 0.05 -12.04
C GLY A 49 -16.38 -0.76 -12.90
N GLY A 50 -15.86 -1.87 -12.38
CA GLY A 50 -14.83 -2.68 -13.03
C GLY A 50 -13.43 -2.07 -12.98
N PRO A 51 -12.44 -2.72 -13.63
CA PRO A 51 -11.02 -2.41 -13.48
C PRO A 51 -10.63 -0.97 -13.84
N GLY A 52 -11.18 -0.40 -14.93
CA GLY A 52 -10.85 0.96 -15.34
C GLY A 52 -11.35 2.04 -14.37
N VAL A 53 -12.50 1.81 -13.72
CA VAL A 53 -13.01 2.71 -12.68
C VAL A 53 -12.20 2.58 -11.41
N VAL A 54 -11.78 1.36 -11.06
CA VAL A 54 -10.91 1.11 -9.90
C VAL A 54 -9.60 1.88 -10.04
N GLU A 55 -8.98 1.85 -11.21
CA GLU A 55 -7.72 2.55 -11.46
C GLU A 55 -7.85 4.07 -11.25
N GLU A 56 -8.90 4.68 -11.82
CA GLU A 56 -9.19 6.11 -11.63
C GLU A 56 -9.52 6.43 -10.17
N THR A 57 -10.26 5.55 -9.50
CA THR A 57 -10.61 5.70 -8.09
C THR A 57 -9.37 5.61 -7.21
N MET A 58 -8.43 4.70 -7.50
CA MET A 58 -7.16 4.59 -6.79
C MET A 58 -6.34 5.88 -6.94
N ARG A 59 -6.28 6.50 -8.14
CA ARG A 59 -5.64 7.81 -8.32
C ARG A 59 -6.27 8.90 -7.46
N ALA A 60 -7.61 8.94 -7.39
CA ALA A 60 -8.32 9.89 -6.56
C ALA A 60 -8.03 9.69 -5.06
N VAL A 61 -8.04 8.43 -4.59
CA VAL A 61 -7.67 8.07 -3.22
C VAL A 61 -6.24 8.49 -2.90
N LEU A 62 -5.29 8.23 -3.80
CA LEU A 62 -3.90 8.66 -3.63
C LEU A 62 -3.80 10.17 -3.41
N GLY A 63 -4.49 10.96 -4.24
CA GLY A 63 -4.57 12.40 -4.07
C GLY A 63 -5.13 12.84 -2.71
N GLU A 64 -6.18 12.16 -2.20
CA GLU A 64 -6.75 12.45 -0.87
C GLU A 64 -5.80 12.11 0.28
N VAL A 65 -4.97 11.08 0.12
CA VAL A 65 -3.99 10.68 1.15
C VAL A 65 -2.67 11.42 1.05
N GLY A 66 -2.52 12.34 0.09
CA GLY A 66 -1.30 13.13 -0.12
C GLY A 66 -0.21 12.43 -0.91
N LEU A 67 -0.54 11.35 -1.63
CA LEU A 67 0.38 10.60 -2.48
C LEU A 67 0.09 10.86 -3.96
N ARG A 68 1.13 10.72 -4.81
CA ARG A 68 1.01 10.91 -6.26
C ARG A 68 1.67 9.75 -7.01
N PRO A 69 1.05 9.21 -8.07
CA PRO A 69 1.71 8.26 -8.96
C PRO A 69 3.03 8.80 -9.52
N GLY A 70 4.04 7.95 -9.60
CA GLY A 70 5.36 8.29 -10.14
C GLY A 70 6.26 9.11 -9.21
N GLU A 71 5.80 9.43 -7.99
CA GLU A 71 6.58 10.12 -6.97
C GLU A 71 6.90 9.18 -5.80
N VAL A 72 8.05 9.40 -5.17
CA VAL A 72 8.47 8.74 -3.93
C VAL A 72 8.42 9.76 -2.80
N VAL A 73 7.62 9.49 -1.78
CA VAL A 73 7.49 10.36 -0.60
C VAL A 73 8.15 9.71 0.62
N ASP A 74 9.07 10.40 1.29
CA ASP A 74 9.66 9.89 2.53
C ASP A 74 8.94 10.46 3.77
N LEU A 75 8.12 9.61 4.41
CA LEU A 75 7.35 9.99 5.60
C LEU A 75 8.19 9.98 6.89
N THR A 76 9.46 9.58 6.80
CA THR A 76 10.40 9.70 7.92
C THR A 76 10.95 11.12 8.05
N GLU A 77 11.01 11.88 6.95
CA GLU A 77 11.50 13.26 6.92
C GLU A 77 10.35 14.29 6.95
N GLU A 78 9.25 14.04 6.23
CA GLU A 78 8.11 14.97 6.12
C GLU A 78 6.75 14.28 6.38
N PRO A 79 6.36 14.07 7.65
CA PRO A 79 5.10 13.40 7.98
C PRO A 79 3.84 14.26 7.76
N GLY A 80 3.99 15.52 7.35
CA GLY A 80 2.89 16.47 7.19
C GLY A 80 2.06 16.21 5.93
N GLY A 81 0.76 15.99 6.08
CA GLY A 81 -0.18 15.93 4.95
C GLY A 81 -0.44 14.54 4.36
N VAL A 82 0.35 13.53 4.73
CA VAL A 82 0.13 12.14 4.29
C VAL A 82 -0.55 11.30 5.37
N SER A 83 -1.65 10.64 5.01
CA SER A 83 -2.48 9.87 5.96
C SER A 83 -2.19 8.37 5.90
N VAL A 84 -0.92 7.98 6.01
CA VAL A 84 -0.48 6.57 6.05
C VAL A 84 0.20 6.27 7.39
N LYS A 85 -0.18 5.17 8.02
CA LYS A 85 0.40 4.70 9.29
C LYS A 85 0.71 3.22 9.19
N LEU A 86 1.88 2.82 9.70
CA LEU A 86 2.31 1.44 9.79
C LEU A 86 2.72 1.09 11.21
N LEU A 87 2.12 0.03 11.74
CA LEU A 87 2.50 -0.60 13.00
C LEU A 87 3.00 -2.01 12.69
N VAL A 88 4.16 -2.39 13.22
CA VAL A 88 4.70 -3.75 13.10
C VAL A 88 4.80 -4.36 14.49
N GLU A 89 4.07 -5.43 14.73
CA GLU A 89 4.03 -6.09 16.04
C GLU A 89 3.63 -7.57 15.91
N ALA A 90 4.34 -8.46 16.62
CA ALA A 90 3.98 -9.86 16.82
C ALA A 90 3.68 -10.63 15.51
N GLY A 91 4.57 -10.53 14.52
CA GLY A 91 4.44 -11.21 13.22
C GLY A 91 3.39 -10.58 12.31
N ARG A 92 2.97 -9.33 12.58
CA ARG A 92 1.94 -8.62 11.81
C ARG A 92 2.40 -7.23 11.42
N ALA A 93 2.05 -6.83 10.20
CA ALA A 93 2.01 -5.43 9.78
C ALA A 93 0.55 -4.96 9.77
N VAL A 94 0.29 -3.85 10.45
CA VAL A 94 -1.02 -3.16 10.47
C VAL A 94 -0.86 -1.84 9.72
N LEU A 95 -1.39 -1.80 8.51
CA LEU A 95 -1.41 -0.63 7.63
C LEU A 95 -2.74 0.09 7.78
N THR A 96 -2.69 1.40 8.00
CA THR A 96 -3.88 2.25 8.07
C THR A 96 -3.72 3.46 7.16
N MET A 97 -4.66 3.63 6.24
CA MET A 97 -4.88 4.82 5.42
C MET A 97 -6.38 4.97 5.13
N PRO A 98 -6.87 6.12 4.65
CA PRO A 98 -8.24 6.23 4.16
C PRO A 98 -8.62 5.07 3.24
N TYR A 99 -9.78 4.47 3.50
CA TYR A 99 -10.36 3.33 2.77
C TYR A 99 -9.62 1.98 2.91
N LEU A 100 -8.45 1.94 3.56
CA LEU A 100 -7.68 0.71 3.76
C LEU A 100 -7.19 0.60 5.20
N ASN A 101 -7.75 -0.37 5.91
CA ASN A 101 -7.23 -0.85 7.19
C ASN A 101 -6.94 -2.36 7.03
N ALA A 102 -5.66 -2.70 6.92
CA ALA A 102 -5.23 -4.05 6.62
C ALA A 102 -4.28 -4.56 7.71
N GLN A 103 -4.49 -5.82 8.11
CA GLN A 103 -3.58 -6.56 8.97
C GLN A 103 -3.10 -7.80 8.21
N CYS A 104 -1.82 -7.82 7.84
CA CYS A 104 -1.23 -8.94 7.12
C CYS A 104 -0.19 -9.68 7.99
N PRO A 105 -0.12 -11.02 7.91
CA PRO A 105 1.01 -11.77 8.44
C PRO A 105 2.27 -11.40 7.66
N VAL A 106 3.39 -11.26 8.37
CA VAL A 106 4.69 -10.98 7.77
C VAL A 106 5.69 -12.08 8.14
N PRO A 107 6.63 -12.45 7.25
CA PRO A 107 7.72 -13.35 7.60
C PRO A 107 8.60 -12.81 8.75
N PRO A 108 9.20 -13.67 9.60
CA PRO A 108 10.07 -13.23 10.69
C PRO A 108 11.25 -12.35 10.23
N GLU A 109 11.84 -12.68 9.09
CA GLU A 109 12.91 -11.91 8.46
C GLU A 109 12.44 -10.50 8.07
N TRP A 110 11.24 -10.39 7.51
CA TRP A 110 10.64 -9.10 7.14
C TRP A 110 10.41 -8.23 8.38
N GLU A 111 9.87 -8.80 9.47
CA GLU A 111 9.65 -8.03 10.72
C GLU A 111 10.97 -7.57 11.33
N ARG A 112 11.99 -8.44 11.36
CA ARG A 112 13.33 -8.07 11.83
C ARG A 112 13.87 -6.90 11.01
N ASP A 113 13.85 -7.01 9.69
CA ASP A 113 14.43 -6.00 8.82
C ASP A 113 13.64 -4.67 8.90
N ALA A 114 12.32 -4.70 9.05
CA ALA A 114 11.49 -3.52 9.30
C ALA A 114 11.80 -2.83 10.63
N ARG A 115 12.09 -3.61 11.68
CA ARG A 115 12.46 -3.05 12.99
C ARG A 115 13.89 -2.50 13.01
N GLU A 116 14.82 -3.18 12.35
CA GLU A 116 16.23 -2.75 12.26
C GLU A 116 16.37 -1.47 11.44
N THR A 117 15.66 -1.38 10.31
CA THR A 117 15.68 -0.20 9.44
C THR A 117 14.79 0.94 9.96
N GLY A 118 13.78 0.63 10.78
CA GLY A 118 12.79 1.59 11.28
C GLY A 118 11.82 2.09 10.20
N LYS A 119 11.86 1.52 9.00
CA LYS A 119 11.08 1.98 7.83
C LYS A 119 10.70 0.83 6.91
N VAL A 120 9.66 1.04 6.13
CA VAL A 120 9.16 0.08 5.12
C VAL A 120 8.88 0.83 3.82
N TYR A 121 9.26 0.23 2.70
CA TYR A 121 8.89 0.73 1.37
C TYR A 121 7.46 0.30 1.06
N PHE A 122 6.57 1.27 0.99
CA PHE A 122 5.15 1.05 0.71
C PHE A 122 4.81 1.51 -0.70
N VAL A 123 4.28 0.57 -1.49
CA VAL A 123 3.84 0.78 -2.87
C VAL A 123 2.32 0.68 -2.90
N VAL A 124 1.67 1.59 -3.61
CA VAL A 124 0.22 1.55 -3.83
C VAL A 124 -0.04 1.46 -5.32
N ALA A 125 -0.47 0.29 -5.77
CA ALA A 125 -0.80 0.05 -7.18
C ALA A 125 -2.11 0.74 -7.55
N THR A 126 -2.10 1.49 -8.65
CA THR A 126 -3.33 1.98 -9.30
C THR A 126 -3.92 0.91 -10.23
N ARG A 127 -3.05 0.11 -10.87
CA ARG A 127 -3.44 -1.02 -11.70
C ARG A 127 -3.98 -2.18 -10.85
N PRO A 128 -5.16 -2.73 -11.17
CA PRO A 128 -5.68 -3.91 -10.48
C PRO A 128 -4.82 -5.16 -10.69
N TRP A 129 -4.81 -6.05 -9.69
CA TRP A 129 -4.15 -7.35 -9.72
C TRP A 129 -5.14 -8.47 -9.40
N ALA A 130 -5.92 -8.88 -10.40
CA ALA A 130 -7.02 -9.83 -10.22
C ALA A 130 -6.56 -11.23 -9.79
N GLU A 131 -5.33 -11.61 -10.13
CA GLU A 131 -4.76 -12.92 -9.85
C GLU A 131 -4.33 -13.11 -8.38
N ALA A 132 -4.04 -12.02 -7.66
CA ALA A 132 -3.57 -12.04 -6.27
C ALA A 132 -4.74 -12.08 -5.26
N VAL A 133 -5.59 -13.10 -5.36
CA VAL A 133 -6.76 -13.23 -4.50
C VAL A 133 -6.33 -13.42 -3.02
N PRO A 134 -6.84 -12.63 -2.07
CA PRO A 134 -6.53 -12.76 -0.65
C PRO A 134 -6.77 -14.16 -0.11
N GLY A 135 -5.83 -14.66 0.70
CA GLY A 135 -5.88 -16.02 1.25
C GLY A 135 -5.43 -17.11 0.28
N ARG A 136 -5.09 -16.78 -0.97
CA ARG A 136 -4.40 -17.69 -1.89
C ARG A 136 -2.91 -17.39 -1.93
N PRO A 137 -2.05 -18.41 -2.07
CA PRO A 137 -0.62 -18.18 -2.22
C PRO A 137 -0.34 -17.44 -3.54
N VAL A 138 0.52 -16.44 -3.45
CA VAL A 138 1.15 -15.79 -4.60
C VAL A 138 2.60 -16.26 -4.60
N ASP A 139 3.03 -16.88 -5.70
CA ASP A 139 4.43 -17.29 -5.85
C ASP A 139 5.32 -16.08 -6.17
N GLU A 140 6.62 -16.26 -5.96
CA GLU A 140 7.63 -15.21 -6.13
C GLU A 140 7.71 -14.70 -7.58
N GLU A 141 7.53 -15.58 -8.56
CA GLU A 141 7.56 -15.22 -9.98
C GLU A 141 6.41 -14.27 -10.33
N ARG A 142 5.18 -14.56 -9.88
CA ARG A 142 4.01 -13.69 -10.09
C ARG A 142 4.15 -12.37 -9.36
N LEU A 143 4.65 -12.39 -8.11
CA LEU A 143 4.90 -11.16 -7.38
C LEU A 143 5.94 -10.31 -8.10
N ARG A 144 7.05 -10.89 -8.54
CA ARG A 144 8.08 -10.19 -9.32
C ARG A 144 7.54 -9.65 -10.64
N ALA A 145 6.73 -10.43 -11.34
CA ALA A 145 6.14 -10.02 -12.61
C ALA A 145 5.21 -8.81 -12.45
N PHE A 146 4.45 -8.72 -11.35
CA PHE A 146 3.57 -7.58 -11.10
C PHE A 146 4.32 -6.40 -10.45
N ALA A 147 5.01 -6.65 -9.34
CA ALA A 147 5.72 -5.63 -8.56
C ALA A 147 6.94 -5.04 -9.29
N GLY A 148 7.53 -5.78 -10.22
CA GLY A 148 8.66 -5.36 -11.05
C GLY A 148 8.28 -4.85 -12.44
N ASP A 149 6.99 -4.83 -12.81
CA ASP A 149 6.54 -4.29 -14.10
C ASP A 149 6.81 -2.77 -14.14
N PRO A 150 7.62 -2.26 -15.08
CA PRO A 150 7.91 -0.84 -15.20
C PRO A 150 6.66 0.04 -15.36
N GLU A 151 5.62 -0.45 -16.06
CA GLU A 151 4.37 0.30 -16.22
C GLU A 151 3.59 0.38 -14.91
N MET A 152 3.58 -0.72 -14.14
CA MET A 152 2.96 -0.74 -12.81
C MET A 152 3.69 0.21 -11.86
N LEU A 153 5.01 0.12 -11.80
CA LEU A 153 5.85 0.98 -10.96
C LEU A 153 5.70 2.47 -11.31
N ALA A 154 5.64 2.81 -12.60
CA ALA A 154 5.45 4.19 -13.05
C ALA A 154 4.05 4.74 -12.72
N ALA A 155 3.03 3.88 -12.72
CA ALA A 155 1.66 4.24 -12.39
C ALA A 155 1.32 4.12 -10.89
N ALA A 156 2.19 3.54 -10.08
CA ALA A 156 2.04 3.40 -8.64
C ALA A 156 2.50 4.65 -7.89
N ALA A 157 1.96 4.86 -6.70
CA ALA A 157 2.55 5.78 -5.73
C ALA A 157 3.49 5.01 -4.80
N HIS A 158 4.56 5.68 -4.39
CA HIS A 158 5.60 5.11 -3.55
C HIS A 158 5.79 5.98 -2.31
N CYS A 159 5.94 5.36 -1.15
CA CYS A 159 6.37 6.08 0.03
C CYS A 159 7.19 5.21 0.98
N VAL A 160 8.12 5.85 1.68
CA VAL A 160 8.85 5.25 2.80
C VAL A 160 8.07 5.55 4.06
N VAL A 161 7.60 4.52 4.76
CA VAL A 161 6.73 4.66 5.93
C VAL A 161 7.51 4.33 7.20
N PRO A 162 7.53 5.20 8.22
CA PRO A 162 8.15 4.89 9.50
C PRO A 162 7.40 3.76 10.21
N VAL A 163 8.15 2.79 10.73
CA VAL A 163 7.62 1.68 11.52
C VAL A 163 7.33 2.14 12.94
N ARG A 164 6.11 1.92 13.42
CA ARG A 164 5.71 2.17 14.81
C ARG A 164 5.56 0.85 15.56
N SER A 165 5.61 0.92 16.89
CA SER A 165 5.32 -0.20 17.79
C SER A 165 4.23 0.17 18.80
N LEU A 166 3.61 -0.80 19.47
CA LEU A 166 2.62 -0.52 20.51
C LEU A 166 3.24 -0.04 21.83
N ARG A 167 4.57 -0.15 21.97
CA ARG A 167 5.31 0.15 23.22
C ARG A 167 6.32 1.29 23.08
N GLY A 168 6.23 2.09 22.01
CA GLY A 168 7.11 3.23 21.74
C GLY A 168 6.41 4.28 20.91
#